data_AF-A0A3R9P2C4-F1
#
_entry.id   AF-A0A3R9P2C4-F1
#
_cell.length_a   1.000
_cell.length_b   1.000
_cell.length_c   1.000
_cell.angle_alpha   90.00
_cell.angle_beta   90.00
_cell.angle_gamma   90.00
#
_symmetry.space_group_name_H-M   'P 1'
#
loop_
_entity.id
_entity.type
_entity.pdbx_description
1 polymer ?
#
loop_
_entity_poly.entity_id
_entity_poly.type
_entity_poly.pdbx_seq_one_letter_code
_entity_poly.pdbx_strand_id
1 'polypeptide(L)'
;MKISKDQLIYELHANGNRGFIKFNNALLEIQLGDGEEIMFTGNAWRWETVETPSSHGDYSIQTDELVAKNVEALPALFEYTYYDFYRNKEEFYT
;
A
#
# COMPACT_ATOMS: atom_id res chain seq x y z
N MET A 1 -6.92 5.89 -13.88
CA MET A 1 -7.61 5.11 -14.94
C MET A 1 -8.20 3.85 -14.34
N LYS A 2 -9.43 3.46 -14.68
CA LYS A 2 -10.04 2.23 -14.15
C LYS A 2 -9.62 1.03 -15.01
N ILE A 3 -8.92 0.06 -14.41
CA ILE A 3 -8.36 -1.11 -15.12
C ILE A 3 -8.68 -2.42 -14.40
N SER A 4 -8.74 -3.53 -15.15
CA SER A 4 -8.89 -4.88 -14.57
C SER A 4 -7.60 -5.35 -13.89
N LYS A 5 -7.65 -6.48 -13.18
CA LYS A 5 -6.45 -7.10 -12.57
C LYS A 5 -5.37 -7.46 -13.61
N ASP A 6 -5.75 -8.05 -14.73
CA ASP A 6 -4.80 -8.44 -15.78
C ASP A 6 -4.16 -7.19 -16.43
N GLN A 7 -4.97 -6.15 -16.64
CA GLN A 7 -4.48 -4.86 -17.13
C GLN A 7 -3.55 -4.18 -16.11
N LEU A 8 -3.82 -4.33 -14.81
CA LEU A 8 -2.96 -3.81 -13.76
C LEU A 8 -1.58 -4.47 -13.79
N ILE A 9 -1.51 -5.80 -13.91
CA ILE A 9 -0.24 -6.52 -14.01
C ILE A 9 0.52 -6.05 -15.26
N TYR A 10 -0.17 -5.93 -16.40
CA TYR A 10 0.43 -5.42 -17.64
C TYR A 10 0.99 -3.99 -17.50
N GLU A 11 0.19 -3.05 -16.96
CA GLU A 11 0.63 -1.67 -16.77
C GLU A 11 1.77 -1.56 -15.74
N LEU A 12 1.75 -2.38 -14.68
CA LEU A 12 2.85 -2.44 -13.72
C LEU A 12 4.14 -2.88 -14.40
N HIS A 13 4.12 -3.95 -15.21
CA HIS A 13 5.29 -4.37 -15.98
C HIS A 13 5.80 -3.26 -16.92
N ALA A 14 4.89 -2.58 -17.63
CA ALA A 14 5.24 -1.47 -18.51
C ALA A 14 5.84 -0.27 -17.75
N ASN A 15 5.52 -0.12 -16.47
CA ASN A 15 5.94 0.99 -15.62
C ASN A 15 7.03 0.59 -14.60
N GLY A 16 7.90 -0.38 -14.95
CA GLY A 16 9.03 -0.76 -14.11
C GLY A 16 8.62 -1.50 -12.82
N ASN A 17 7.56 -2.29 -12.92
CA ASN A 17 6.94 -3.06 -11.84
C ASN A 17 6.37 -2.20 -10.71
N ARG A 18 6.10 -0.91 -10.92
CA ARG A 18 5.57 -0.01 -9.89
C ARG A 18 4.38 0.80 -10.38
N GLY A 19 3.56 1.26 -9.45
CA GLY A 19 2.51 2.22 -9.74
C GLY A 19 1.72 2.57 -8.50
N PHE A 20 0.61 3.25 -8.70
CA PHE A 20 -0.24 3.74 -7.63
C PHE A 20 -1.68 3.32 -7.89
N ILE A 21 -2.38 2.96 -6.83
CA ILE A 21 -3.82 2.72 -6.85
C ILE A 21 -4.51 3.62 -5.85
N LYS A 22 -5.73 4.06 -6.18
CA LYS A 22 -6.57 4.80 -5.24
C LYS A 22 -7.47 3.83 -4.48
N PHE A 23 -7.46 3.93 -3.16
CA PHE A 23 -8.34 3.18 -2.27
C PHE A 23 -8.89 4.08 -1.17
N ASN A 24 -10.23 4.14 -0.98
CA ASN A 24 -10.87 4.98 0.03
C ASN A 24 -10.34 6.43 0.09
N ASN A 25 -10.13 7.05 -1.08
CA ASN A 25 -9.49 8.37 -1.24
C ASN A 25 -8.02 8.48 -0.82
N ALA A 26 -7.38 7.42 -0.37
CA ALA A 26 -5.93 7.33 -0.21
C ALA A 26 -5.27 6.84 -1.50
N LEU A 27 -4.09 7.39 -1.82
CA LEU A 27 -3.25 6.91 -2.90
C LEU A 27 -2.20 5.97 -2.31
N LEU A 28 -2.19 4.72 -2.74
CA LEU A 28 -1.29 3.67 -2.27
C LEU A 28 -0.33 3.28 -3.38
N GLU A 29 0.96 3.26 -3.06
CA GLU A 29 1.98 2.74 -3.98
C GLU A 29 2.01 1.22 -3.90
N ILE A 30 2.06 0.60 -5.07
CA ILE A 30 2.13 -0.85 -5.24
C ILE A 30 3.30 -1.22 -6.15
N GLN A 31 3.81 -2.42 -5.94
CA GLN A 31 4.86 -3.01 -6.74
C GLN A 31 4.48 -4.45 -7.09
N LEU A 32 4.82 -4.85 -8.31
CA LEU A 32 4.75 -6.23 -8.75
C LEU A 32 6.01 -6.97 -8.26
N GLY A 33 5.80 -7.98 -7.42
CA GLY A 33 6.82 -8.88 -6.90
C GLY A 33 7.11 -10.06 -7.83
N ASP A 34 8.01 -10.93 -7.39
CA ASP A 34 8.33 -12.16 -8.10
C ASP A 34 7.11 -13.09 -8.09
N GLY A 35 6.65 -13.53 -9.26
CA GLY A 35 5.45 -14.36 -9.39
C GLY A 35 4.13 -13.60 -9.57
N GLU A 36 4.19 -12.34 -10.02
CA GLU A 36 3.01 -11.49 -10.28
C GLU A 36 2.17 -11.13 -9.03
N GLU A 37 2.74 -11.29 -7.84
CA GLU A 37 2.12 -10.82 -6.61
C GLU A 37 2.18 -9.29 -6.51
N ILE A 38 1.05 -8.65 -6.18
CA ILE A 38 1.00 -7.20 -6.01
C ILE A 38 1.19 -6.88 -4.52
N MET A 39 2.24 -6.12 -4.22
CA MET A 39 2.64 -5.73 -2.86
C MET A 39 2.47 -4.23 -2.66
N PHE A 40 2.08 -3.81 -1.45
CA PHE A 40 2.13 -2.40 -1.05
C PHE A 40 3.55 -1.98 -0.66
N THR A 41 3.98 -0.78 -1.05
CA THR A 41 5.35 -0.29 -0.80
C THR A 41 5.38 0.97 0.08
N GLY A 42 6.57 1.56 0.23
CA GLY A 42 6.92 2.54 1.25
C GLY A 42 5.99 3.74 1.42
N ASN A 43 5.26 4.18 0.39
CA ASN A 43 4.25 5.25 0.55
C ASN A 43 3.01 4.82 1.36
N ALA A 44 2.72 3.53 1.43
CA ALA A 44 1.61 2.99 2.20
C ALA A 44 1.92 2.88 3.70
N TRP A 45 3.17 3.08 4.12
CA TRP A 45 3.64 2.85 5.47
C TRP A 45 4.25 4.11 6.10
N ARG A 46 4.19 4.22 7.42
CA ARG A 46 4.88 5.24 8.21
C ARG A 46 5.35 4.62 9.54
N TRP A 47 6.44 5.13 10.08
CA TRP A 47 6.87 4.79 11.44
C TRP A 47 6.09 5.65 12.44
N GLU A 48 5.54 5.02 13.47
CA GLU A 48 4.96 5.70 14.62
C GLU A 48 5.56 5.15 15.91
N THR A 49 5.86 6.04 16.84
CA THR A 49 6.27 5.65 18.18
C THR A 49 5.03 5.28 18.98
N VAL A 50 4.99 4.05 19.48
CA VAL A 50 3.88 3.51 20.29
C VAL A 50 4.40 3.08 21.66
N GLU A 51 3.49 3.06 22.63
CA GLU A 51 3.75 2.47 23.94
C GLU A 51 3.23 1.04 23.98
N THR A 52 4.16 0.09 24.07
CA THR A 52 3.84 -1.33 24.13
C THR A 52 4.15 -1.85 25.53
N PRO A 53 3.24 -2.61 26.18
CA PRO A 53 3.50 -3.16 27.50
C PRO A 53 4.68 -4.14 27.47
N SER A 54 5.47 -4.14 28.54
CA SER A 54 6.52 -5.14 28.75
C SER A 54 5.92 -6.55 28.73
N SER A 55 6.73 -7.57 28.43
CA SER A 55 6.27 -8.97 28.46
C SER A 55 5.76 -9.42 29.83
N HIS A 56 6.12 -8.71 30.90
CA HIS A 56 5.65 -8.96 32.26
C HIS A 56 4.47 -8.06 32.68
N GLY A 57 4.08 -7.09 31.84
CA GLY A 57 2.94 -6.19 32.06
C GLY A 57 3.13 -5.15 33.17
N ASP A 58 4.36 -4.96 33.63
CA ASP A 58 4.73 -4.14 34.78
C ASP A 58 5.21 -2.72 34.43
N TYR A 59 5.58 -2.48 33.16
CA TYR A 59 5.91 -1.16 32.62
C TYR A 59 5.63 -1.10 31.12
N SER A 60 5.60 0.10 30.54
CA SER A 60 5.49 0.34 29.10
C SER A 60 6.85 0.69 28.51
N ILE A 61 7.10 0.26 27.27
CA ILE A 61 8.30 0.59 26.50
C ILE A 61 7.85 1.41 25.29
N GLN A 62 8.55 2.51 25.01
CA GLN A 62 8.39 3.23 23.76
C GLN A 62 9.18 2.53 22.66
N THR A 63 8.49 2.14 21.60
CA THR A 63 9.08 1.50 20.44
C THR A 63 8.50 2.08 19.16
N ASP A 64 9.28 2.05 18.08
CA ASP A 64 8.79 2.43 16.77
C ASP A 64 8.14 1.22 16.11
N GLU A 65 6.91 1.40 15.61
CA GLU A 65 6.17 0.41 14.85
C GLU A 65 5.86 0.93 13.45
N LEU A 66 5.93 0.03 12.46
CA LEU A 66 5.56 0.34 11.09
C LEU A 66 4.05 0.17 10.93
N VAL A 67 3.35 1.27 10.66
CA VAL A 67 1.89 1.29 10.55
C VAL A 67 1.46 1.80 9.17
N ALA A 68 0.25 1.44 8.75
CA ALA A 68 -0.30 1.92 7.49
C ALA A 68 -0.59 3.43 7.55
N LYS A 69 -0.34 4.14 6.45
CA LYS A 69 -0.46 5.59 6.37
C LYS A 69 -1.91 6.02 6.12
N ASN A 70 -2.55 6.62 7.11
CA ASN A 70 -3.91 7.20 7.01
C ASN A 70 -5.00 6.21 6.53
N VAL A 71 -4.80 4.91 6.75
CA VAL A 71 -5.79 3.87 6.48
C VAL A 71 -5.85 2.93 7.67
N GLU A 72 -7.05 2.66 8.18
CA GLU A 72 -7.28 1.71 9.28
C GLU A 72 -6.90 0.27 8.88
N ALA A 73 -7.06 -0.06 7.60
CA ALA A 73 -6.65 -1.34 7.03
C ALA A 73 -6.25 -1.17 5.55
N LEU A 74 -5.19 -1.86 5.13
CA LEU A 74 -4.85 -1.97 3.71
C LEU A 74 -5.86 -2.88 3.01
N PRO A 75 -6.27 -2.55 1.78
CA PRO A 75 -7.23 -3.36 1.05
C PRO A 75 -6.64 -4.72 0.64
N ALA A 76 -7.48 -5.75 0.76
CA ALA A 76 -7.23 -7.05 0.16
C ALA A 76 -7.36 -6.95 -1.37
N LEU A 77 -6.24 -6.72 -2.07
CA LEU A 77 -6.24 -6.53 -3.53
C LEU A 77 -6.92 -7.68 -4.27
N PHE A 78 -6.77 -8.92 -3.81
CA PHE A 78 -7.34 -10.09 -4.46
C PHE A 78 -8.88 -10.12 -4.54
N GLU A 79 -9.59 -9.28 -3.78
CA GLU A 79 -11.06 -9.24 -3.78
C GLU A 79 -11.63 -8.27 -4.83
N TYR A 80 -10.78 -7.48 -5.50
CA TYR A 80 -11.22 -6.43 -6.42
C TYR A 80 -11.08 -6.85 -7.89
N THR A 81 -12.13 -6.59 -8.66
CA THR A 81 -12.16 -6.82 -10.12
C THR A 81 -11.51 -5.67 -10.90
N TYR A 82 -11.57 -4.44 -10.36
CA TYR A 82 -11.06 -3.23 -11.01
C TYR A 82 -10.34 -2.30 -10.03
N TYR A 83 -9.39 -1.54 -10.56
CA TYR A 83 -8.53 -0.63 -9.80
C TYR A 83 -8.47 0.74 -10.48
N ASP A 84 -8.50 1.80 -9.69
CA ASP A 84 -8.15 3.14 -10.16
C ASP A 84 -6.62 3.28 -10.11
N PHE A 85 -5.98 3.00 -11.24
CA PHE A 85 -4.53 2.98 -11.41
C PHE A 85 -3.97 4.31 -11.92
N TYR A 86 -2.78 4.65 -11.45
CA TYR A 86 -1.99 5.81 -11.81
C TYR A 86 -0.51 5.37 -11.92
N ARG A 87 0.17 5.83 -12.96
CA ARG A 87 1.59 5.48 -13.19
C ARG A 87 2.53 6.19 -12.23
N ASN A 88 2.14 7.37 -11.79
CA ASN A 88 2.87 8.19 -10.85
C ASN A 88 1.90 9.00 -9.97
N LYS A 89 2.43 9.63 -8.93
CA LYS A 89 1.66 10.46 -8.00
C LYS A 89 1.04 11.71 -8.65
N GLU A 90 1.65 12.25 -9.71
CA GLU A 90 1.21 13.50 -10.35
C GLU A 90 -0.08 13.29 -11.15
N GLU A 91 -0.23 12.12 -11.77
CA GLU A 91 -1.48 11.71 -12.45
C GLU A 91 -2.70 11.67 -11.51
N PHE A 92 -2.49 11.59 -10.19
CA PHE A 92 -3.58 11.63 -9.22
C PHE A 92 -4.04 13.05 -8.86
N TYR A 93 -3.12 14.02 -8.88
CA TYR A 93 -3.41 15.41 -8.51
C TYR A 93 -3.89 16.28 -9.67
N THR A 94 -3.93 15.71 -10.88
CA THR A 94 -4.34 16.37 -12.13
C THR A 94 -5.80 16.03 -12.44
#